data_AF-A0A9D9H8M6-F1
#
_entry.id   AF-A0A9D9H8M6-F1
#
_cell.length_a   1.000
_cell.length_b   1.000
_cell.length_c   1.000
_cell.angle_alpha   90.00
_cell.angle_beta   90.00
_cell.angle_gamma   90.00
#
_symmetry.space_group_name_H-M   'P 1'
#
loop_
_entity.id
_entity.type
_entity.pdbx_description
1 polymer ?
#
loop_
_entity_poly.entity_id
_entity_poly.type
_entity_poly.pdbx_seq_one_letter_code
_entity_poly.pdbx_strand_id
1 'polypeptide(L)'
;SEPFDFIIKDLGIEEIQKKIFEDISIIMDTCIYNIKNNEFISYEVDNHLKKVLLSDLLYIETSPQPHKLIIHTKEYSEEFYGKLTTFNNLELGLVKVHRSYVINIHKIVSVDTAYKKIVLENNEVIPLSYKYKKDLKSMIKNLN
;
A
#
# COMPACT_ATOMS: atom_id res chain seq x y z
N SER A 1 -22.08 -48.35 -5.10
CA SER A 1 -21.39 -47.10 -4.75
C SER A 1 -22.43 -46.14 -4.23
N GLU A 2 -22.33 -45.75 -2.96
CA GLU A 2 -23.30 -44.87 -2.33
C GLU A 2 -23.19 -43.44 -2.89
N PRO A 3 -24.31 -42.70 -2.99
CA PRO A 3 -24.36 -41.36 -3.60
C PRO A 3 -23.53 -40.31 -2.84
N PHE A 4 -23.13 -40.58 -1.59
CA PHE A 4 -22.26 -39.70 -0.80
C PHE A 4 -20.81 -39.65 -1.31
N ASP A 5 -20.32 -40.71 -1.95
CA ASP A 5 -18.93 -40.81 -2.42
C ASP A 5 -18.68 -39.96 -3.69
N PHE A 6 -19.76 -39.61 -4.42
CA PHE A 6 -19.72 -38.76 -5.62
C PHE A 6 -19.79 -37.26 -5.28
N ILE A 7 -20.54 -36.88 -4.24
CA ILE A 7 -20.69 -35.46 -3.84
C ILE A 7 -19.37 -34.90 -3.30
N ILE A 8 -18.57 -35.72 -2.60
CA ILE A 8 -17.27 -35.33 -2.02
C ILE A 8 -16.22 -35.11 -3.13
N LYS A 9 -16.33 -35.86 -4.24
CA LYS A 9 -15.34 -35.84 -5.32
C LYS A 9 -15.59 -34.78 -6.40
N ASP A 10 -16.85 -34.48 -6.70
CA ASP A 10 -17.16 -33.61 -7.85
C ASP A 10 -17.32 -32.12 -7.50
N LEU A 11 -17.49 -31.73 -6.23
CA LEU A 11 -17.62 -30.32 -5.82
C LEU A 11 -16.93 -29.96 -4.49
N GLY A 12 -16.29 -30.90 -3.79
CA GLY A 12 -15.80 -30.66 -2.42
C GLY A 12 -14.32 -30.29 -2.32
N ILE A 13 -13.43 -31.07 -2.92
CA ILE A 13 -12.00 -31.02 -2.57
C ILE A 13 -11.27 -29.86 -3.24
N GLU A 14 -11.49 -29.60 -4.53
CA GLU A 14 -10.82 -28.50 -5.23
C GLU A 14 -11.24 -27.13 -4.69
N GLU A 15 -12.53 -26.97 -4.36
CA GLU A 15 -13.06 -25.72 -3.80
C GLU A 15 -12.59 -25.50 -2.35
N ILE A 16 -12.51 -26.57 -1.55
CA ILE A 16 -11.89 -26.53 -0.21
C ILE A 16 -10.39 -26.22 -0.30
N GLN A 17 -9.67 -26.86 -1.22
CA GLN A 17 -8.24 -26.58 -1.44
C GLN A 17 -8.04 -25.11 -1.81
N LYS A 18 -8.83 -24.60 -2.76
CA LYS A 18 -8.79 -23.19 -3.17
C LYS A 18 -9.03 -22.25 -2.00
N LYS A 19 -10.06 -22.50 -1.18
CA LYS A 19 -10.34 -21.70 0.02
C LYS A 19 -9.20 -21.74 1.03
N ILE A 20 -8.62 -22.92 1.30
CA ILE A 20 -7.48 -23.06 2.21
C ILE A 20 -6.28 -22.25 1.67
N PHE A 21 -6.01 -22.28 0.36
CA PHE A 21 -4.96 -21.48 -0.25
C PHE A 21 -5.22 -19.98 -0.14
N GLU A 22 -6.44 -19.53 -0.41
CA GLU A 22 -6.85 -18.13 -0.26
C GLU A 22 -6.68 -17.66 1.20
N ASP A 23 -7.20 -18.43 2.16
CA ASP A 23 -7.13 -18.13 3.59
C ASP A 23 -5.66 -18.06 4.07
N ILE A 24 -4.81 -19.03 3.68
CA ILE A 24 -3.38 -19.02 4.02
C ILE A 24 -2.69 -17.82 3.39
N SER A 25 -3.00 -17.46 2.14
CA SER A 25 -2.42 -16.30 1.47
C SER A 25 -2.75 -15.02 2.23
N ILE A 26 -4.02 -14.82 2.58
CA ILE A 26 -4.48 -13.66 3.35
C ILE A 26 -3.76 -13.58 4.70
N ILE A 27 -3.63 -14.71 5.41
CA ILE A 27 -2.92 -14.76 6.69
C ILE A 27 -1.44 -14.42 6.51
N MET A 28 -0.78 -14.96 5.48
CA MET A 28 0.62 -14.69 5.18
C MET A 28 0.85 -13.22 4.85
N ASP A 29 0.02 -12.63 3.99
CA ASP A 29 0.09 -11.21 3.64
C ASP A 29 -0.13 -10.32 4.87
N THR A 30 -1.08 -10.68 5.74
CA THR A 30 -1.33 -10.00 7.01
C THR A 30 -0.14 -10.10 7.96
N CYS A 31 0.48 -11.27 8.10
CA CYS A 31 1.66 -11.47 8.93
C CYS A 31 2.87 -10.69 8.40
N ILE A 32 3.12 -10.73 7.10
CA ILE A 32 4.19 -9.97 6.44
C ILE A 32 3.97 -8.48 6.62
N TYR A 33 2.73 -8.00 6.44
CA TYR A 33 2.37 -6.62 6.69
C TYR A 33 2.62 -6.21 8.14
N ASN A 34 2.21 -7.03 9.11
CA ASN A 34 2.44 -6.75 10.54
C ASN A 34 3.93 -6.70 10.89
N ILE A 35 4.76 -7.56 10.30
CA ILE A 35 6.22 -7.50 10.47
C ILE A 35 6.78 -6.19 9.88
N LYS A 36 6.38 -5.85 8.66
CA LYS A 36 6.83 -4.63 7.97
C LYS A 36 6.30 -3.34 8.59
N ASN A 37 5.16 -3.38 9.26
CA ASN A 37 4.61 -2.23 9.97
C ASN A 37 5.51 -1.70 11.11
N ASN A 38 6.44 -2.54 11.59
CA ASN A 38 7.48 -2.16 12.54
C ASN A 38 8.78 -1.66 11.88
N GLU A 39 8.83 -1.62 10.55
CA GLU A 39 9.94 -1.00 9.81
C GLU A 39 9.85 0.52 9.85
N PHE A 40 10.97 1.17 9.57
CA PHE A 40 11.10 2.62 9.60
C PHE A 40 11.51 3.16 8.24
N ILE A 41 10.94 4.30 7.89
CA ILE A 41 11.45 5.15 6.81
C ILE A 41 12.32 6.23 7.44
N SER A 42 13.54 6.38 6.94
CA SER A 42 14.44 7.45 7.36
C SER A 42 14.48 8.60 6.36
N TYR A 43 14.60 9.81 6.88
CA TYR A 43 14.72 11.05 6.11
C TYR A 43 15.56 12.05 6.91
N GLU A 44 16.08 13.08 6.25
CA GLU A 44 16.98 14.06 6.85
C GLU A 44 16.34 15.44 6.89
N VAL A 45 16.32 16.07 8.07
CA VAL A 45 15.83 17.42 8.31
C VAL A 45 16.92 18.19 9.03
N ASP A 46 17.38 19.31 8.46
CA ASP A 46 18.39 20.18 9.06
C ASP A 46 19.65 19.43 9.57
N ASN A 47 20.18 18.50 8.76
CA ASN A 47 21.30 17.59 9.09
C ASN A 47 21.03 16.60 10.23
N HIS A 48 19.77 16.42 10.63
CA HIS A 48 19.34 15.41 11.58
C HIS A 48 18.62 14.27 10.85
N LEU A 49 19.15 13.04 11.02
CA LEU A 49 18.49 11.83 10.52
C LEU A 49 17.30 11.50 11.43
N LYS A 50 16.10 11.61 10.88
CA LYS A 50 14.85 11.21 11.52
C LYS A 50 14.36 9.87 10.98
N LYS A 51 13.50 9.23 11.74
CA LYS A 51 12.80 7.99 11.37
C LYS A 51 11.32 8.13 11.68
N VAL A 52 10.49 7.58 10.79
CA VAL A 52 9.06 7.39 11.03
C VAL A 52 8.73 5.91 10.91
N LEU A 53 7.83 5.41 11.76
CA LEU A 53 7.27 4.07 11.62
C LEU A 53 6.48 3.98 10.31
N LEU A 54 6.66 2.90 9.56
CA LEU A 54 5.91 2.66 8.33
C LEU A 54 4.40 2.62 8.60
N SER A 55 4.00 2.10 9.76
CA SER A 55 2.62 2.05 10.20
C SER A 55 1.97 3.42 10.42
N ASP A 56 2.77 4.48 10.61
CA ASP A 56 2.32 5.87 10.78
C ASP A 56 2.44 6.71 9.51
N LEU A 57 3.22 6.24 8.53
CA LEU A 57 3.39 6.93 7.25
C LEU A 57 2.16 6.76 6.34
N LEU A 58 1.55 7.88 5.96
CA LEU A 58 0.40 7.91 5.05
C LEU A 58 0.84 8.11 3.61
N TYR A 59 1.58 9.19 3.34
CA TYR A 59 2.09 9.53 2.01
C TYR A 59 3.23 10.55 2.08
N ILE A 60 3.91 10.72 0.95
CA ILE A 60 4.95 11.72 0.73
C ILE A 60 4.62 12.48 -0.54
N GLU A 61 4.72 13.79 -0.50
CA GLU A 61 4.51 14.65 -1.66
C GLU A 61 5.68 15.59 -1.94
N THR A 62 5.71 16.17 -3.13
CA THR A 62 6.64 17.27 -3.44
C THR A 62 6.18 18.56 -2.77
N SER A 63 7.10 19.27 -2.12
CA SER A 63 6.84 20.61 -1.61
C SER A 63 6.77 21.63 -2.76
N PRO A 64 6.03 22.75 -2.58
CA PRO A 64 6.22 23.96 -3.39
C PRO A 64 7.66 24.51 -3.37
N GLN A 65 8.44 24.22 -2.32
CA GLN A 65 9.83 24.63 -2.21
C GLN A 65 10.74 23.73 -3.07
N PRO A 66 11.71 24.29 -3.81
CA PRO A 66 12.63 23.52 -4.64
C PRO A 66 13.39 22.45 -3.84
N HIS A 67 13.47 21.24 -4.42
CA HIS A 67 14.20 20.09 -3.86
C HIS A 67 13.70 19.58 -2.49
N LYS A 68 12.53 20.03 -2.04
CA LYS A 68 11.91 19.57 -0.80
C LYS A 68 10.69 18.70 -1.04
N LEU A 69 10.44 17.83 -0.07
CA LEU A 69 9.30 16.94 0.04
C LEU A 69 8.57 17.23 1.35
N ILE A 70 7.33 16.79 1.44
CA ILE A 70 6.55 16.80 2.67
C ILE A 70 6.19 15.35 3.00
N ILE A 71 6.58 14.89 4.19
CA ILE A 71 6.15 13.60 4.72
C ILE A 71 4.87 13.82 5.53
N HIS A 72 3.85 13.00 5.28
CA HIS A 72 2.57 13.05 5.98
C HIS A 72 2.38 11.78 6.78
N THR A 73 2.29 11.93 8.09
CA THR A 73 2.04 10.85 9.05
C THR A 73 0.63 10.98 9.62
N LYS A 74 0.23 10.06 10.49
CA LYS A 74 -1.04 10.19 11.22
C LYS A 74 -1.12 11.44 12.11
N GLU A 75 0.01 11.83 12.70
CA GLU A 75 0.04 12.86 13.76
C GLU A 75 0.59 14.21 13.27
N TYR A 76 1.46 14.19 12.26
CA TYR A 76 2.13 15.40 11.79
C TYR A 76 2.53 15.31 10.32
N SER A 77 2.80 16.49 9.76
CA SER A 77 3.47 16.64 8.47
C SER A 77 4.73 17.48 8.63
N GLU A 78 5.81 17.09 7.96
CA GLU A 78 7.10 17.78 8.06
C GLU A 78 7.76 17.91 6.68
N GLU A 79 8.38 19.05 6.44
CA GLU A 79 9.11 19.32 5.20
C GLU A 79 10.58 18.93 5.33
N PHE A 80 11.15 18.31 4.29
CA PHE A 80 12.52 17.83 4.30
C PHE A 80 13.15 17.83 2.90
N TYR A 81 14.48 17.80 2.81
CA TYR A 81 15.17 17.73 1.52
C TYR A 81 15.20 16.30 0.98
N GLY A 82 14.89 16.11 -0.30
CA GLY A 82 14.93 14.77 -0.87
C GLY A 82 14.42 14.63 -2.30
N LYS A 83 14.44 13.39 -2.78
CA LYS A 83 13.88 12.99 -4.07
C LYS A 83 12.75 12.01 -3.85
N LEU A 84 11.57 12.34 -4.38
CA LEU A 84 10.38 11.50 -4.22
C LEU A 84 10.60 10.05 -4.70
N THR A 85 11.45 9.85 -5.72
CA THR A 85 11.78 8.53 -6.26
C THR A 85 12.48 7.61 -5.26
N THR A 86 13.17 8.16 -4.25
CA THR A 86 13.85 7.38 -3.21
C THR A 86 12.87 6.60 -2.33
N PHE A 87 11.62 7.08 -2.24
CA PHE A 87 10.61 6.49 -1.37
C PHE A 87 9.69 5.50 -2.08
N ASN A 88 9.86 5.28 -3.39
CA ASN A 88 9.09 4.27 -4.10
C ASN A 88 9.70 2.88 -3.83
N ASN A 89 9.16 2.18 -2.84
CA ASN A 89 9.58 0.85 -2.42
C ASN A 89 8.38 -0.08 -2.30
N LEU A 90 8.24 -0.99 -3.27
CA LEU A 90 7.12 -1.94 -3.34
C LEU A 90 7.13 -2.93 -2.18
N GLU A 91 8.30 -3.31 -1.67
CA GLU A 91 8.40 -4.23 -0.54
C GLU A 91 7.79 -3.61 0.71
N LEU A 92 7.89 -2.28 0.88
CA LEU A 92 7.30 -1.53 1.99
C LEU A 92 5.86 -1.05 1.71
N GLY A 93 5.28 -1.43 0.57
CA GLY A 93 3.96 -0.92 0.15
C GLY A 93 3.96 0.57 -0.21
N LEU A 94 5.13 1.18 -0.43
CA LEU A 94 5.27 2.58 -0.83
C LEU A 94 5.30 2.70 -2.35
N VAL A 95 4.24 3.27 -2.92
CA VAL A 95 4.03 3.29 -4.37
C VAL A 95 3.86 4.71 -4.88
N LYS A 96 4.62 5.05 -5.92
CA LYS A 96 4.44 6.28 -6.68
C LYS A 96 3.16 6.20 -7.50
N VAL A 97 2.20 7.09 -7.24
CA VAL A 97 0.89 7.12 -7.91
C VAL A 97 0.67 8.38 -8.75
N HIS A 98 1.55 9.36 -8.59
CA HIS A 98 1.57 10.60 -9.35
C HIS A 98 3.00 11.13 -9.45
N ARG A 99 3.28 12.11 -10.34
CA ARG A 99 4.61 12.71 -10.43
C ARG A 99 5.09 13.30 -9.10
N SER A 100 4.13 13.75 -8.29
CA SER A 100 4.31 14.44 -7.01
C SER A 100 3.91 13.63 -5.78
N TYR A 101 3.48 12.37 -5.91
CA TYR A 101 3.00 11.58 -4.76
C TYR A 101 3.54 10.15 -4.74
N VAL A 102 4.01 9.74 -3.57
CA VAL A 102 4.20 8.35 -3.15
C VAL A 102 3.27 8.10 -1.98
N ILE A 103 2.51 7.01 -2.00
CA ILE A 103 1.55 6.68 -0.94
C ILE A 103 1.91 5.35 -0.30
N ASN A 104 1.47 5.16 0.94
CA ASN A 104 1.41 3.85 1.56
C ASN A 104 0.11 3.15 1.14
N ILE A 105 0.22 2.06 0.36
CA ILE A 105 -0.96 1.38 -0.19
C ILE A 105 -1.83 0.71 0.89
N HIS A 106 -1.23 0.38 2.03
CA HIS A 106 -1.95 -0.17 3.18
C HIS A 106 -2.83 0.86 3.89
N LYS A 107 -2.70 2.13 3.51
CA LYS A 107 -3.48 3.26 4.04
C LYS A 107 -4.59 3.71 3.10
N ILE A 108 -4.79 3.01 1.99
CA ILE A 108 -5.84 3.30 1.02
C ILE A 108 -7.18 2.80 1.56
N VAL A 109 -8.17 3.68 1.60
CA VAL A 109 -9.57 3.34 1.88
C VAL A 109 -10.30 3.02 0.58
N SER A 110 -10.08 3.80 -0.48
CA SER A 110 -10.70 3.53 -1.78
C SER A 110 -9.93 4.12 -2.95
N VAL A 111 -10.14 3.55 -4.14
CA VAL A 111 -9.60 4.07 -5.40
C VAL A 111 -10.72 4.28 -6.40
N ASP A 112 -10.96 5.54 -6.73
CA ASP A 112 -11.84 5.94 -7.80
C ASP A 112 -11.08 5.96 -9.12
N THR A 113 -11.21 4.89 -9.90
CA THR A 113 -10.52 4.76 -11.19
C THR A 113 -11.14 5.62 -12.30
N ALA A 114 -12.38 6.08 -12.16
CA ALA A 114 -13.05 6.93 -13.14
C ALA A 114 -12.57 8.38 -12.99
N TYR A 115 -12.60 8.89 -11.76
CA TYR A 115 -12.18 10.25 -11.42
C TYR A 115 -10.69 10.35 -11.04
N LYS A 116 -9.97 9.23 -11.03
CA LYS A 116 -8.53 9.14 -10.77
C LYS A 116 -8.14 9.72 -9.41
N LYS A 117 -8.83 9.25 -8.37
CA LYS A 117 -8.63 9.68 -6.99
C LYS A 117 -8.37 8.49 -6.10
N ILE A 118 -7.51 8.67 -5.12
CA ILE A 118 -7.23 7.70 -4.06
C ILE A 118 -7.59 8.37 -2.75
N VAL A 119 -8.40 7.71 -1.93
CA VAL A 119 -8.77 8.20 -0.61
C VAL A 119 -7.97 7.42 0.43
N LEU A 120 -7.28 8.13 1.32
CA LEU A 120 -6.49 7.53 2.40
C LEU A 120 -7.28 7.49 3.72
N GLU A 121 -6.76 6.78 4.74
CA GLU A 121 -7.41 6.60 6.06
C GLU A 121 -7.68 7.92 6.80
N ASN A 122 -6.91 8.98 6.50
CA ASN A 122 -7.11 10.32 7.04
C ASN A 122 -8.08 11.19 6.19
N ASN A 123 -8.79 10.59 5.24
CA ASN A 123 -9.69 11.24 4.27
C ASN A 123 -9.00 12.15 3.23
N GLU A 124 -7.67 12.18 3.18
CA GLU A 124 -6.95 12.92 2.13
C GLU A 124 -7.18 12.27 0.76
N VAL A 125 -7.30 13.13 -0.26
CA VAL A 125 -7.59 12.73 -1.64
C VAL A 125 -6.37 12.95 -2.52
N ILE A 126 -5.70 11.87 -2.87
CA ILE A 126 -4.48 11.88 -3.67
C ILE A 126 -4.83 11.69 -5.16
N PRO A 127 -4.30 12.52 -6.07
CA PRO A 127 -4.51 12.34 -7.51
C PRO A 127 -3.77 11.10 -8.03
N LEU A 128 -4.43 10.31 -8.88
CA LEU A 128 -3.84 9.17 -9.58
C LEU A 128 -3.52 9.53 -11.03
N SER A 129 -2.24 9.49 -11.41
CA SER A 129 -1.89 9.72 -12.82
C SER A 129 -2.24 8.51 -13.69
N TYR A 130 -2.49 8.75 -14.98
CA TYR A 130 -2.77 7.69 -15.96
C TYR A 130 -1.68 6.62 -16.00
N LYS A 131 -0.41 7.05 -15.91
CA LYS A 131 0.76 6.16 -15.94
C LYS A 131 0.72 5.09 -14.86
N TYR A 132 0.31 5.45 -13.64
CA TYR A 132 0.35 4.56 -12.48
C TYR A 132 -0.97 3.81 -12.23
N LYS A 133 -2.03 4.14 -12.98
CA LYS A 133 -3.38 3.57 -12.77
C LYS A 133 -3.42 2.05 -12.94
N LYS A 134 -2.79 1.53 -14.00
CA LYS A 134 -2.83 0.08 -14.30
C LYS A 134 -2.11 -0.71 -13.21
N ASP A 135 -0.92 -0.27 -12.84
CA ASP A 135 -0.06 -0.94 -11.87
C ASP A 135 -0.70 -0.94 -10.48
N LEU A 136 -1.19 0.22 -10.03
CA LEU A 136 -1.90 0.33 -8.75
C LEU A 136 -3.14 -0.58 -8.69
N LYS A 137 -3.91 -0.65 -9.78
CA LYS A 137 -5.10 -1.52 -9.84
C LYS A 137 -4.73 -2.99 -9.72
N SER A 138 -3.64 -3.43 -10.35
CA SER A 138 -3.15 -4.81 -10.21
C SER A 138 -2.66 -5.08 -8.80
N MET A 139 -1.93 -4.14 -8.18
CA MET A 139 -1.43 -4.28 -6.80
C MET A 139 -2.57 -4.44 -5.79
N ILE A 140 -3.59 -3.57 -5.85
CA ILE A 140 -4.73 -3.63 -4.91
C ILE A 140 -5.54 -4.92 -5.07
N LYS A 141 -5.67 -5.43 -6.29
CA LYS A 141 -6.37 -6.70 -6.53
C LYS A 141 -5.66 -7.92 -5.96
N ASN A 142 -4.35 -7.84 -5.78
CA ASN A 142 -3.53 -8.93 -5.25
C ASN A 142 -3.37 -8.84 -3.72
N LEU A 143 -3.87 -7.78 -3.08
CA LEU A 143 -3.86 -7.58 -1.62
C LEU A 143 -5.16 -8.05 -0.95
N ASN A 144 -6.16 -8.47 -1.73
CA ASN A 144 -7.45 -8.99 -1.29
C ASN A 144 -7.61 -10.44 -1.73
#